data_AF-A0A8C6L4D3-F1
#
_entry.id   AF-A0A8C6L4D3-F1
#
_cell.length_a   1.000
_cell.length_b   1.000
_cell.length_c   1.000
_cell.angle_alpha   90.00
_cell.angle_beta   90.00
_cell.angle_gamma   90.00
#
_symmetry.space_group_name_H-M   'P 1'
#
loop_
_entity.id
_entity.type
_entity.pdbx_description
1 polymer ?
#
loop_
_entity_poly.entity_id
_entity_poly.type
_entity_poly.pdbx_seq_one_letter_code
_entity_poly.pdbx_strand_id
1 'polypeptide(L)'
;APEDPQSFLGQWEDPEEDQTHPSVASFQSEPTRKKISFAQLVKEGRRFNIDLVSKLMFSRGSLVELLIKSNVSRYAEFKNVTRILTYHHGNVEQVPCSRADVFASRQLSVVEKRKLMRFLTSCMEETEEQQGECPPMFQLLTSSETNRCLHLGDNLQHFLLHSIAMASPDTPTGEGLASTRHFLRCLGRYGNTPFLFPVYGLGEIPQCFCRMSAVFGGVYCLRHSVQCLIVDKDTNRCKAVVDSRGQRINCSHFVMEDGYLVGDRKKMDTSLRLQFLSRAVLITDASVLPGESDQQVSMVTVPSTDGSPTVRMVELCSSTMTCIPGTCEFYLITHLLEPLPPPCLLCPVFQAELIFKKMLPEEEFCPPAPNPEDIIYDGEPPSSTGGEEEQEGPADQEEQHEPEPLN
;
A
#
# COMPACT_ATOMS: atom_id res chain seq x y z
N ALA A 1 45.45 -6.65 1.37
CA ALA A 1 45.48 -6.86 2.82
C ALA A 1 44.44 -5.92 3.43
N PRO A 2 43.42 -6.44 4.13
CA PRO A 2 42.40 -5.59 4.74
C PRO A 2 42.89 -5.12 6.11
N GLU A 3 42.72 -3.82 6.38
CA GLU A 3 42.95 -3.24 7.71
C GLU A 3 41.66 -3.30 8.54
N ASP A 4 41.86 -3.67 9.81
CA ASP A 4 40.88 -4.02 10.83
C ASP A 4 40.11 -2.78 11.37
N PRO A 5 38.78 -2.79 11.46
CA PRO A 5 38.00 -1.71 12.04
C PRO A 5 37.75 -1.97 13.54
N GLN A 6 38.76 -1.75 14.39
CA GLN A 6 38.60 -1.82 15.86
C GLN A 6 39.21 -0.64 16.65
N SER A 7 39.53 0.48 15.99
CA SER A 7 40.13 1.64 16.67
C SER A 7 39.18 2.83 16.81
N PHE A 8 38.02 2.68 17.44
CA PHE A 8 37.23 3.82 17.96
C PHE A 8 36.22 3.35 19.03
N LEU A 9 36.74 2.96 20.20
CA LEU A 9 35.96 2.84 21.44
C LEU A 9 36.47 3.90 22.42
N GLY A 10 35.92 5.10 22.31
CA GLY A 10 36.09 6.17 23.29
C GLY A 10 35.18 5.92 24.49
N GLN A 11 35.75 6.02 25.69
CA GLN A 11 35.11 5.84 26.99
C GLN A 11 33.97 6.84 27.19
N TRP A 12 32.79 6.34 27.57
CA TRP A 12 31.70 7.15 28.12
C TRP A 12 31.66 6.86 29.63
N GLU A 13 31.96 7.88 30.44
CA GLU A 13 31.82 7.83 31.90
C GLU A 13 30.41 8.28 32.28
N ASP A 14 29.73 7.49 33.12
CA ASP A 14 28.43 7.82 33.72
C ASP A 14 28.59 8.89 34.82
N PRO A 15 27.70 9.90 34.95
CA PRO A 15 27.73 10.81 36.08
C PRO A 15 27.03 10.22 37.31
N GLU A 16 27.65 10.45 38.48
CA GLU A 16 27.29 9.98 39.82
C GLU A 16 25.87 10.39 40.30
N GLU A 17 25.31 9.51 41.14
CA GLU A 17 24.05 9.67 41.88
C GLU A 17 24.16 10.74 42.98
N ASP A 18 23.15 11.61 43.08
CA ASP A 18 22.88 12.39 44.31
C ASP A 18 21.42 12.18 44.75
N GLN A 19 21.24 11.85 46.04
CA GLN A 19 19.97 11.47 46.65
C GLN A 19 19.34 12.63 47.43
N THR A 20 18.00 12.73 47.33
CA THR A 20 16.99 12.88 48.42
C THR A 20 15.92 13.96 48.19
N HIS A 21 14.63 13.54 48.15
CA HIS A 21 13.47 14.06 48.90
C HIS A 21 12.11 13.51 48.33
N PRO A 22 10.99 13.53 49.11
CA PRO A 22 10.19 12.33 49.40
C PRO A 22 8.94 12.07 48.53
N SER A 23 8.42 10.85 48.74
CA SER A 23 7.31 10.14 48.09
C SER A 23 6.02 10.91 47.82
N VAL A 24 5.55 10.82 46.57
CA VAL A 24 4.11 10.84 46.22
C VAL A 24 3.79 9.54 45.50
N ALA A 25 2.92 8.74 46.11
CA ALA A 25 2.48 7.46 45.61
C ALA A 25 1.41 7.64 44.51
N SER A 26 1.72 7.17 43.30
CA SER A 26 0.85 6.28 42.49
C SER A 26 1.50 6.04 41.12
N PHE A 27 2.55 5.22 41.07
CA PHE A 27 3.02 4.68 39.80
C PHE A 27 2.05 3.57 39.36
N GLN A 28 1.16 3.89 38.42
CA GLN A 28 0.76 2.87 37.45
C GLN A 28 2.03 2.53 36.68
N SER A 29 2.54 1.31 36.86
CA SER A 29 3.71 0.83 36.14
C SER A 29 3.43 0.92 34.65
N GLU A 30 4.09 1.86 33.95
CA GLU A 30 4.16 1.80 32.49
C GLU A 30 4.71 0.42 32.12
N PRO A 31 4.08 -0.29 31.16
CA PRO A 31 4.59 -1.59 30.74
C PRO A 31 6.02 -1.38 30.25
N THR A 32 7.00 -1.96 30.94
CA THR A 32 8.41 -1.95 30.54
C THR A 32 8.50 -2.52 29.13
N ARG A 33 8.64 -1.64 28.14
CA ARG A 33 8.76 -2.00 26.73
C ARG A 33 10.02 -2.85 26.60
N LYS A 34 9.88 -4.09 26.14
CA LYS A 34 11.03 -4.99 25.97
C LYS A 34 11.97 -4.35 24.94
N LYS A 35 13.19 -4.02 25.37
CA LYS A 35 14.23 -3.51 24.48
C LYS A 35 14.55 -4.56 23.42
N ILE A 36 14.50 -4.16 22.15
CA ILE A 36 14.74 -5.04 21.01
C ILE A 36 16.19 -4.90 20.59
N SER A 37 16.92 -6.00 20.59
CA SER A 37 18.32 -6.06 20.15
C SER A 37 18.42 -6.40 18.67
N PHE A 38 19.50 -5.97 18.02
CA PHE A 38 19.79 -6.35 16.63
C PHE A 38 19.86 -7.88 16.45
N ALA A 39 20.42 -8.61 17.42
CA ALA A 39 20.48 -10.07 17.38
C ALA A 39 19.07 -10.71 17.33
N GLN A 40 18.10 -10.14 18.02
CA GLN A 40 16.70 -10.59 17.95
C GLN A 40 16.08 -10.28 16.58
N LEU A 41 16.33 -9.09 16.01
CA LEU A 41 15.86 -8.75 14.66
C LEU A 41 16.39 -9.74 13.62
N VAL A 42 17.69 -10.05 13.67
CA VAL A 42 18.31 -11.04 12.77
C VAL A 42 17.71 -12.43 12.97
N LYS A 43 17.50 -12.86 14.22
CA LYS A 43 16.89 -14.16 14.54
C LYS A 43 15.47 -14.27 13.98
N GLU A 44 14.68 -13.21 14.07
CA GLU A 44 13.30 -13.17 13.60
C GLU A 44 13.17 -12.70 12.13
N GLY A 45 14.28 -12.60 11.39
CA GLY A 45 14.31 -12.00 10.06
C GLY A 45 13.32 -12.58 9.04
N ARG A 46 12.86 -13.82 9.22
CA ARG A 46 11.83 -14.45 8.37
C ARG A 46 10.43 -13.88 8.53
N ARG A 47 10.20 -13.11 9.59
CA ARG A 47 8.92 -12.42 9.85
C ARG A 47 8.88 -11.02 9.24
N PHE A 48 9.99 -10.60 8.65
CA PHE A 48 10.11 -9.34 7.95
C PHE A 48 9.80 -9.53 6.46
N ASN A 49 8.84 -8.78 5.95
CA ASN A 49 8.56 -8.68 4.51
C ASN A 49 8.74 -7.22 4.10
N ILE A 50 10.00 -6.89 3.78
CA ILE A 50 10.42 -5.49 3.55
C ILE A 50 10.16 -5.11 2.09
N ASP A 51 9.12 -4.30 1.88
CA ASP A 51 8.81 -3.77 0.56
C ASP A 51 9.87 -2.79 0.06
N LEU A 52 10.38 -3.03 -1.14
CA LEU A 52 11.20 -2.02 -1.82
C LEU A 52 10.32 -0.85 -2.26
N VAL A 53 9.13 -1.11 -2.78
CA VAL A 53 8.19 -0.06 -3.21
C VAL A 53 7.18 0.17 -2.11
N SER A 54 7.08 1.37 -1.55
CA SER A 54 6.00 1.70 -0.62
C SER A 54 4.89 2.47 -1.33
N LYS A 55 3.70 1.87 -1.37
CA LYS A 55 2.49 2.42 -1.96
C LYS A 55 1.31 1.94 -1.14
N LEU A 56 0.21 2.68 -1.24
CA LEU A 56 -1.08 2.25 -0.73
C LEU A 56 -2.02 2.06 -1.90
N MET A 57 -2.99 1.17 -1.75
CA MET A 57 -4.01 0.96 -2.75
C MET A 57 -5.26 1.74 -2.38
N PHE A 58 -5.71 2.62 -3.26
CA PHE A 58 -7.05 3.18 -3.11
C PHE A 58 -8.10 2.08 -3.16
N SER A 59 -9.09 2.17 -2.28
CA SER A 59 -10.20 1.23 -2.21
C SER A 59 -10.98 1.18 -3.53
N ARG A 60 -11.01 2.28 -4.30
CA ARG A 60 -11.54 2.37 -5.69
C ARG A 60 -10.46 2.73 -6.71
N GLY A 61 -9.34 2.00 -6.72
CA GLY A 61 -8.28 2.17 -7.73
C GLY A 61 -8.36 1.14 -8.85
N SER A 62 -7.73 1.43 -10.00
CA SER A 62 -7.64 0.50 -11.14
C SER A 62 -7.07 -0.86 -10.76
N LEU A 63 -6.10 -0.92 -9.84
CA LEU A 63 -5.54 -2.18 -9.34
C LEU A 63 -6.55 -3.00 -8.53
N VAL A 64 -7.29 -2.35 -7.63
CA VAL A 64 -8.30 -3.06 -6.82
C VAL A 64 -9.44 -3.55 -7.71
N GLU A 65 -9.90 -2.73 -8.65
CA GLU A 65 -10.92 -3.15 -9.63
C GLU A 65 -10.41 -4.31 -10.50
N LEU A 66 -9.15 -4.28 -10.96
CA LEU A 66 -8.56 -5.37 -11.72
C LEU A 66 -8.44 -6.67 -10.90
N LEU A 67 -8.02 -6.58 -9.63
CA LEU A 67 -7.92 -7.73 -8.72
C LEU A 67 -9.28 -8.40 -8.51
N ILE A 68 -10.33 -7.61 -8.35
CA ILE A 68 -11.71 -8.09 -8.22
C ILE A 68 -12.17 -8.70 -9.55
N LYS A 69 -12.08 -7.95 -10.65
CA LYS A 69 -12.54 -8.38 -11.98
C LYS A 69 -11.90 -9.70 -12.43
N SER A 70 -10.60 -9.83 -12.23
CA SER A 70 -9.84 -11.03 -12.64
C SER A 70 -9.93 -12.19 -11.64
N ASN A 71 -10.64 -12.02 -10.51
CA ASN A 71 -10.68 -12.96 -9.38
C ASN A 71 -9.30 -13.30 -8.78
N VAL A 72 -8.29 -12.46 -9.01
CA VAL A 72 -6.94 -12.55 -8.45
C VAL A 72 -6.92 -12.13 -6.98
N SER A 73 -7.90 -11.33 -6.55
CA SER A 73 -8.10 -10.95 -5.15
C SER A 73 -8.16 -12.14 -4.18
N ARG A 74 -8.53 -13.34 -4.64
CA ARG A 74 -8.56 -14.57 -3.83
C ARG A 74 -7.18 -15.04 -3.35
N TYR A 75 -6.10 -14.52 -3.94
CA TYR A 75 -4.73 -14.92 -3.59
C TYR A 75 -4.08 -14.02 -2.53
N ALA A 76 -4.75 -12.94 -2.11
CA ALA A 76 -4.21 -12.01 -1.13
C ALA A 76 -5.29 -11.54 -0.16
N GLU A 77 -4.87 -11.24 1.07
CA GLU A 77 -5.70 -10.56 2.04
C GLU A 77 -5.25 -9.11 2.20
N PHE A 78 -6.15 -8.26 2.68
CA PHE A 78 -5.90 -6.82 2.80
C PHE A 78 -6.23 -6.32 4.19
N LYS A 79 -5.40 -5.41 4.68
CA LYS A 79 -5.62 -4.61 5.88
C LYS A 79 -6.04 -3.20 5.49
N ASN A 80 -6.98 -2.65 6.25
CA ASN A 80 -7.33 -1.26 6.14
C ASN A 80 -6.19 -0.39 6.66
N VAL A 81 -5.91 0.70 5.96
CA VAL A 81 -5.17 1.81 6.56
C VAL A 81 -6.13 2.50 7.53
N THR A 82 -5.75 2.59 8.79
CA THR A 82 -6.64 3.05 9.85
C THR A 82 -6.52 4.54 10.12
N ARG A 83 -5.37 5.14 9.80
CA ARG A 83 -5.07 6.55 10.10
C ARG A 83 -4.45 7.27 8.92
N ILE A 84 -4.87 8.51 8.72
CA ILE A 84 -4.16 9.47 7.88
C ILE A 84 -3.63 10.54 8.82
N LEU A 85 -2.32 10.75 8.75
CA LEU A 85 -1.57 11.64 9.61
C LEU A 85 -0.89 12.70 8.75
N THR A 86 -0.71 13.88 9.30
CA THR A 86 0.02 14.97 8.66
C THR A 86 0.92 15.65 9.66
N TYR A 87 2.10 16.07 9.22
CA TYR A 87 2.97 16.91 10.02
C TYR A 87 2.60 18.38 9.82
N HIS A 88 2.30 19.07 10.90
CA HIS A 88 1.90 20.47 10.90
C HIS A 88 2.42 21.17 12.16
N HIS A 89 3.04 22.34 12.02
CA HIS A 89 3.51 23.16 13.14
C HIS A 89 4.34 22.41 14.21
N GLY A 90 5.22 21.49 13.79
CA GLY A 90 6.06 20.73 14.73
C GLY A 90 5.45 19.43 15.25
N ASN A 91 4.17 19.15 14.95
CA ASN A 91 3.43 18.03 15.51
C ASN A 91 2.88 17.11 14.41
N VAL A 92 2.77 15.82 14.73
CA VAL A 92 2.05 14.85 13.89
C VAL A 92 0.61 14.79 14.37
N GLU A 93 -0.32 15.03 13.45
CA GLU A 93 -1.75 15.17 13.73
C GLU A 93 -2.58 14.22 12.89
N GLN A 94 -3.67 13.69 13.45
CA GLN A 94 -4.60 12.85 12.71
C GLN A 94 -5.61 13.69 11.91
N VAL A 95 -5.72 13.37 10.62
CA VAL A 95 -6.62 14.04 9.69
C VAL A 95 -8.02 13.43 9.82
N PRO A 96 -9.06 14.24 10.04
CA PRO A 96 -10.44 13.76 10.09
C PRO A 96 -10.87 13.15 8.73
N CYS A 97 -11.29 11.88 8.74
CA CYS A 97 -11.64 11.14 7.51
C CYS A 97 -13.14 10.87 7.38
N SER A 98 -13.93 11.05 8.44
CA SER A 98 -15.39 10.93 8.41
C SER A 98 -16.09 12.18 8.92
N ARG A 99 -17.41 12.25 8.68
CA ARG A 99 -18.28 13.24 9.33
C ARG A 99 -18.12 13.20 10.84
N ALA A 100 -18.09 11.99 11.43
CA ALA A 100 -17.93 11.82 12.87
C ALA A 100 -16.58 12.36 13.35
N ASP A 101 -15.49 12.10 12.63
CA ASP A 101 -14.15 12.61 12.95
C ASP A 101 -14.10 14.13 12.88
N VAL A 102 -14.72 14.72 11.84
CA VAL A 102 -14.83 16.18 11.69
C VAL A 102 -15.59 16.77 12.87
N PHE A 103 -16.69 16.16 13.30
CA PHE A 103 -17.44 16.60 14.48
C PHE A 103 -16.64 16.46 15.77
N ALA A 104 -15.89 15.38 15.96
CA ALA A 104 -15.07 15.12 17.14
C ALA A 104 -13.79 15.97 17.21
N SER A 105 -13.28 16.45 16.07
CA SER A 105 -12.02 17.20 16.00
C SER A 105 -12.06 18.48 16.85
N ARG A 106 -11.04 18.65 17.69
CA ARG A 106 -10.83 19.88 18.48
C ARG A 106 -9.97 20.92 17.76
N GLN A 107 -9.34 20.52 16.65
CA GLN A 107 -8.45 21.37 15.84
C GLN A 107 -9.21 22.30 14.90
N LEU A 108 -10.49 22.01 14.66
CA LEU A 108 -11.36 22.80 13.78
C LEU A 108 -12.44 23.49 14.61
N SER A 109 -12.62 24.79 14.38
CA SER A 109 -13.77 25.53 14.90
C SER A 109 -15.08 25.05 14.26
N VAL A 110 -16.21 25.34 14.91
CA VAL A 110 -17.55 24.98 14.38
C VAL A 110 -17.79 25.59 12.99
N VAL A 111 -17.25 26.80 12.74
CA VAL A 111 -17.36 27.49 11.45
C VAL A 111 -16.53 26.76 10.39
N GLU A 112 -15.31 26.33 10.70
CA GLU A 112 -14.45 25.57 9.79
C GLU A 112 -15.05 24.21 9.46
N LYS A 113 -15.60 23.49 10.44
CA LYS A 113 -16.31 22.22 10.20
C LYS A 113 -17.46 22.39 9.20
N ARG A 114 -18.27 23.45 9.33
CA ARG A 114 -19.36 23.76 8.40
C ARG A 114 -18.86 24.14 7.00
N LYS A 115 -17.71 24.83 6.90
CA LYS A 115 -17.09 25.17 5.61
C LYS A 115 -16.53 23.92 4.93
N LEU A 116 -15.80 23.08 5.68
CA LEU A 116 -15.27 21.80 5.20
C LEU A 116 -16.38 20.89 4.68
N MET A 117 -17.44 20.68 5.46
CA MET A 117 -18.54 19.81 5.01
C MET A 117 -19.20 20.31 3.74
N ARG A 118 -19.45 21.63 3.61
CA ARG A 118 -19.98 22.21 2.38
C ARG A 118 -19.04 22.04 1.19
N PHE A 119 -17.72 22.19 1.41
CA PHE A 119 -16.72 21.95 0.38
C PHE A 119 -16.74 20.51 -0.13
N LEU A 120 -16.66 19.54 0.79
CA LEU A 120 -16.57 18.13 0.44
C LEU A 120 -17.85 17.67 -0.27
N THR A 121 -19.01 18.15 0.17
CA THR A 121 -20.30 17.91 -0.51
C THR A 121 -20.29 18.48 -1.93
N SER A 122 -19.89 19.73 -2.11
CA SER A 122 -19.78 20.35 -3.44
C SER A 122 -18.84 19.59 -4.37
N CYS A 123 -17.69 19.10 -3.87
CA CYS A 123 -16.76 18.29 -4.67
C CYS A 123 -17.35 16.95 -5.14
N MET A 124 -18.37 16.44 -4.45
CA MET A 124 -19.05 15.18 -4.77
C MET A 124 -20.27 15.34 -5.67
N GLU A 125 -20.96 16.47 -5.58
CA GLU A 125 -22.18 16.75 -6.34
C GLU A 125 -21.91 17.16 -7.79
N GLU A 126 -20.72 17.71 -8.09
CA GLU A 126 -20.35 18.05 -9.45
C GLU A 126 -20.23 16.81 -10.35
N THR A 127 -21.10 16.75 -11.36
CA THR A 127 -21.10 15.73 -12.41
C THR A 127 -20.12 16.09 -13.54
N GLU A 128 -19.67 15.08 -14.28
CA GLU A 128 -18.75 15.25 -15.43
C GLU A 128 -19.32 16.17 -16.54
N GLU A 129 -20.64 16.40 -16.54
CA GLU A 129 -21.37 17.28 -17.47
C GLU A 129 -21.21 18.79 -17.15
N GLN A 130 -20.67 19.16 -15.99
CA GLN A 130 -20.52 20.54 -15.53
C GLN A 130 -19.09 21.10 -15.68
N GLN A 131 -18.26 20.52 -16.57
CA GLN A 131 -16.85 20.87 -16.82
C GLN A 131 -16.55 22.35 -17.18
N GLY A 132 -17.54 23.25 -17.21
CA GLY A 132 -17.37 24.67 -17.52
C GLY A 132 -17.22 25.60 -16.30
N GLU A 133 -17.72 25.24 -15.12
CA GLU A 133 -17.64 26.08 -13.93
C GLU A 133 -16.94 25.34 -12.79
N CYS A 134 -15.70 25.72 -12.52
CA CYS A 134 -14.95 25.21 -11.38
C CYS A 134 -15.71 25.61 -10.09
N PRO A 135 -15.85 24.71 -9.09
CA PRO A 135 -16.41 25.13 -7.82
C PRO A 135 -15.50 26.24 -7.30
N PRO A 136 -16.03 27.44 -6.96
CA PRO A 136 -15.22 28.60 -6.59
C PRO A 136 -14.17 28.25 -5.52
N MET A 137 -14.52 27.29 -4.66
CA MET A 137 -13.75 26.81 -3.52
C MET A 137 -12.46 26.05 -3.83
N PHE A 138 -12.28 25.46 -5.02
CA PHE A 138 -11.02 24.77 -5.36
C PHE A 138 -10.00 25.70 -6.06
N GLN A 139 -10.47 26.64 -6.89
CA GLN A 139 -9.64 27.74 -7.40
C GLN A 139 -9.01 28.54 -6.24
N LEU A 140 -9.73 28.61 -5.13
CA LEU A 140 -9.36 29.23 -3.86
C LEU A 140 -8.14 28.61 -3.15
N LEU A 141 -7.81 27.33 -3.39
CA LEU A 141 -6.74 26.60 -2.69
C LEU A 141 -5.40 26.55 -3.43
N THR A 142 -5.41 26.79 -4.75
CA THR A 142 -4.24 26.58 -5.63
C THR A 142 -3.72 27.87 -6.27
N SER A 143 -4.44 28.99 -6.17
CA SER A 143 -4.01 30.30 -6.69
C SER A 143 -3.83 31.31 -5.56
N SER A 144 -2.65 31.95 -5.51
CA SER A 144 -2.31 32.97 -4.50
C SER A 144 -3.28 34.16 -4.50
N GLU A 145 -3.94 34.45 -5.63
CA GLU A 145 -4.83 35.60 -5.79
C GLU A 145 -6.26 35.36 -5.27
N THR A 146 -6.73 34.12 -5.18
CA THR A 146 -8.16 33.85 -4.89
C THR A 146 -8.45 33.60 -3.41
N ASN A 147 -7.42 33.51 -2.55
CA ASN A 147 -7.49 33.34 -1.07
C ASN A 147 -8.45 34.29 -0.32
N ARG A 148 -9.04 35.27 -1.00
CA ARG A 148 -9.98 36.27 -0.47
C ARG A 148 -11.45 35.84 -0.51
N CYS A 149 -11.86 34.86 -1.34
CA CYS A 149 -13.28 34.54 -1.54
C CYS A 149 -13.86 33.53 -0.52
N LEU A 150 -13.03 32.71 0.13
CA LEU A 150 -13.45 31.82 1.19
C LEU A 150 -12.33 31.77 2.23
N HIS A 151 -12.47 32.55 3.29
CA HIS A 151 -11.56 32.54 4.44
C HIS A 151 -11.54 31.15 5.12
N LEU A 152 -10.85 30.18 4.51
CA LEU A 152 -10.54 28.88 5.10
C LEU A 152 -9.34 29.10 6.01
N GLY A 153 -9.44 28.67 7.28
CA GLY A 153 -8.31 28.73 8.19
C GLY A 153 -7.15 27.89 7.68
N ASP A 154 -5.94 28.27 8.08
CA ASP A 154 -4.68 27.64 7.67
C ASP A 154 -4.68 26.11 7.83
N ASN A 155 -5.12 25.62 9.00
CA ASN A 155 -5.30 24.19 9.28
C ASN A 155 -6.16 23.46 8.24
N LEU A 156 -7.24 24.10 7.79
CA LEU A 156 -8.17 23.49 6.85
C LEU A 156 -7.57 23.44 5.44
N GLN A 157 -6.86 24.47 5.03
CA GLN A 157 -6.13 24.47 3.76
C GLN A 157 -5.07 23.37 3.74
N HIS A 158 -4.32 23.23 4.84
CA HIS A 158 -3.31 22.19 5.03
C HIS A 158 -3.88 20.78 4.87
N PHE A 159 -4.99 20.47 5.56
CA PHE A 159 -5.64 19.15 5.44
C PHE A 159 -6.14 18.88 4.02
N LEU A 160 -6.80 19.85 3.39
CA LEU A 160 -7.35 19.70 2.05
C LEU A 160 -6.24 19.46 1.02
N LEU A 161 -5.20 20.30 1.01
CA LEU A 161 -4.13 20.23 0.01
C LEU A 161 -3.24 19.00 0.19
N HIS A 162 -2.69 18.82 1.40
CA HIS A 162 -1.65 17.82 1.62
C HIS A 162 -2.17 16.44 1.97
N SER A 163 -3.34 16.34 2.60
CA SER A 163 -3.85 15.06 3.12
C SER A 163 -4.96 14.45 2.28
N ILE A 164 -5.88 15.27 1.75
CA ILE A 164 -7.05 14.80 0.97
C ILE A 164 -6.73 14.82 -0.52
N ALA A 165 -6.40 15.99 -1.07
CA ALA A 165 -5.99 16.12 -2.47
C ALA A 165 -4.64 15.45 -2.70
N MET A 166 -3.79 15.40 -1.67
CA MET A 166 -2.43 14.85 -1.73
C MET A 166 -1.61 15.51 -2.85
N ALA A 167 -1.81 16.81 -3.03
CA ALA A 167 -1.25 17.61 -4.10
C ALA A 167 -0.13 18.54 -3.60
N SER A 168 0.60 19.12 -4.54
CA SER A 168 1.55 20.21 -4.28
C SER A 168 0.91 21.57 -4.57
N PRO A 169 1.45 22.67 -4.05
CA PRO A 169 0.98 24.01 -4.41
C PRO A 169 0.98 24.29 -5.92
N ASP A 170 1.89 23.66 -6.66
CA ASP A 170 2.02 23.79 -8.12
C ASP A 170 1.04 22.90 -8.91
N THR A 171 0.29 22.04 -8.23
CA THR A 171 -0.65 21.12 -8.90
C THR A 171 -1.82 21.90 -9.49
N PRO A 172 -2.16 21.70 -10.77
CA PRO A 172 -3.30 22.38 -11.39
C PRO A 172 -4.60 22.14 -10.61
N THR A 173 -5.43 23.19 -10.52
CA THR A 173 -6.73 23.18 -9.84
C THR A 173 -7.60 21.98 -10.24
N GLY A 174 -7.69 21.68 -11.53
CA GLY A 174 -8.49 20.55 -12.02
C GLY A 174 -7.98 19.18 -11.52
N GLU A 175 -6.67 18.99 -11.47
CA GLU A 175 -6.06 17.74 -10.98
C GLU A 175 -6.23 17.57 -9.48
N GLY A 176 -6.07 18.66 -8.71
CA GLY A 176 -6.32 18.64 -7.28
C GLY A 176 -7.78 18.33 -6.93
N LEU A 177 -8.73 18.87 -7.70
CA LEU A 177 -10.16 18.60 -7.51
C LEU A 177 -10.50 17.15 -7.87
N ALA A 178 -9.96 16.65 -8.98
CA ALA A 178 -10.11 15.25 -9.37
C ALA A 178 -9.56 14.29 -8.30
N SER A 179 -8.39 14.62 -7.73
CA SER A 179 -7.76 13.84 -6.64
C SER A 179 -8.61 13.86 -5.37
N THR A 180 -9.12 15.04 -4.99
CA THR A 180 -10.04 15.21 -3.86
C THR A 180 -11.30 14.37 -4.05
N ARG A 181 -11.92 14.45 -5.24
CA ARG A 181 -13.12 13.68 -5.59
C ARG A 181 -12.85 12.17 -5.51
N HIS A 182 -11.71 11.73 -6.03
CA HIS A 182 -11.31 10.33 -5.97
C HIS A 182 -11.12 9.84 -4.53
N PHE A 183 -10.43 10.62 -3.70
CA PHE A 183 -10.25 10.34 -2.28
C PHE A 183 -11.59 10.17 -1.57
N LEU A 184 -12.53 11.10 -1.77
CA LEU A 184 -13.85 11.05 -1.14
C LEU A 184 -14.69 9.86 -1.60
N ARG A 185 -14.64 9.49 -2.89
CA ARG A 185 -15.33 8.28 -3.40
C ARG A 185 -14.81 6.98 -2.77
N CYS A 186 -13.55 6.98 -2.34
CA CYS A 186 -12.91 5.81 -1.73
C CYS A 186 -13.21 5.64 -0.24
N LEU A 187 -13.59 6.70 0.46
CA LEU A 187 -13.93 6.64 1.90
C LEU A 187 -15.11 5.70 2.15
N GLY A 188 -15.06 4.95 3.25
CA GLY A 188 -16.17 4.11 3.70
C GLY A 188 -16.41 2.82 2.90
N ARG A 189 -15.64 2.55 1.82
CA ARG A 189 -15.83 1.30 1.03
C ARG A 189 -15.51 0.04 1.84
N TYR A 190 -14.38 0.04 2.55
CA TYR A 190 -13.93 -1.08 3.39
C TYR A 190 -13.55 -0.66 4.81
N GLY A 191 -13.38 0.64 5.05
CA GLY A 191 -12.97 1.20 6.33
C GLY A 191 -13.11 2.73 6.34
N ASN A 192 -12.66 3.36 7.42
CA ASN A 192 -12.81 4.81 7.62
C ASN A 192 -11.94 5.64 6.65
N THR A 193 -10.79 5.11 6.21
CA THR A 193 -9.90 5.78 5.26
C THR A 193 -10.04 5.17 3.85
N PRO A 194 -9.49 5.81 2.81
CA PRO A 194 -9.66 5.37 1.43
C PRO A 194 -8.64 4.30 1.00
N PHE A 195 -7.80 3.81 1.90
CA PHE A 195 -6.63 2.99 1.53
C PHE A 195 -6.65 1.57 2.11
N LEU A 196 -6.04 0.67 1.36
CA LEU A 196 -5.77 -0.72 1.69
C LEU A 196 -4.27 -1.01 1.56
N PHE A 197 -3.80 -1.99 2.33
CA PHE A 197 -2.46 -2.55 2.25
C PHE A 197 -2.53 -4.09 2.23
N PRO A 198 -1.82 -4.78 1.34
CA PRO A 198 -1.84 -6.25 1.29
C PRO A 198 -1.09 -6.85 2.48
N VAL A 199 -1.65 -7.90 3.07
CA VAL A 199 -0.95 -8.69 4.10
C VAL A 199 0.27 -9.34 3.46
N TYR A 200 1.40 -9.37 4.18
CA TYR A 200 2.73 -9.76 3.70
C TYR A 200 3.41 -8.79 2.73
N GLY A 201 2.80 -7.64 2.44
CA GLY A 201 3.43 -6.57 1.66
C GLY A 201 3.08 -6.57 0.18
N LEU A 202 3.46 -5.51 -0.52
CA LEU A 202 3.17 -5.27 -1.93
C LEU A 202 3.86 -6.28 -2.85
N GLY A 203 4.91 -6.95 -2.38
CA GLY A 203 5.56 -8.07 -3.06
C GLY A 203 4.62 -9.23 -3.44
N GLU A 204 3.46 -9.36 -2.78
CA GLU A 204 2.45 -10.37 -3.10
C GLU A 204 1.70 -10.06 -4.40
N ILE A 205 1.47 -8.78 -4.73
CA ILE A 205 0.64 -8.39 -5.87
C ILE A 205 1.19 -8.94 -7.21
N PRO A 206 2.49 -8.77 -7.54
CA PRO A 206 3.06 -9.39 -8.75
C PRO A 206 2.93 -10.92 -8.74
N GLN A 207 3.09 -11.57 -7.58
CA GLN A 207 2.98 -13.02 -7.46
C GLN A 207 1.54 -13.51 -7.71
N CYS A 208 0.53 -12.78 -7.24
CA CYS A 208 -0.87 -13.09 -7.50
C CYS A 208 -1.18 -13.12 -9.01
N PHE A 209 -0.69 -12.12 -9.76
CA PHE A 209 -0.85 -12.10 -11.23
C PHE A 209 0.02 -13.16 -11.92
N CYS A 210 1.21 -13.47 -11.39
CA CYS A 210 2.02 -14.56 -11.93
C CYS A 210 1.33 -15.91 -11.78
N ARG A 211 0.67 -16.14 -10.63
CA ARG A 211 -0.15 -17.33 -10.40
C ARG A 211 -1.30 -17.42 -11.39
N MET A 212 -2.01 -16.32 -11.65
CA MET A 212 -3.05 -16.28 -12.67
C MET A 212 -2.51 -16.73 -14.03
N SER A 213 -1.39 -16.17 -14.49
CA SER A 213 -0.79 -16.58 -15.76
C SER A 213 -0.39 -18.07 -15.77
N ALA A 214 0.19 -18.58 -14.68
CA ALA A 214 0.56 -20.00 -14.58
C ALA A 214 -0.64 -20.94 -14.65
N VAL A 215 -1.77 -20.59 -14.03
CA VAL A 215 -3.03 -21.36 -14.11
C VAL A 215 -3.52 -21.49 -15.56
N PHE A 216 -3.29 -20.46 -16.38
CA PHE A 216 -3.62 -20.45 -17.81
C PHE A 216 -2.46 -20.91 -18.72
N GLY A 217 -1.48 -21.64 -18.17
CA GLY A 217 -0.40 -22.27 -18.94
C GLY A 217 0.88 -21.44 -19.12
N GLY A 218 0.98 -20.29 -18.44
CA GLY A 218 2.21 -19.50 -18.40
C GLY A 218 3.37 -20.26 -17.74
N VAL A 219 4.57 -20.17 -18.34
CA VAL A 219 5.79 -20.84 -17.84
C VAL A 219 6.71 -19.83 -17.19
N TYR A 220 7.19 -20.14 -15.98
CA TYR A 220 8.03 -19.25 -15.17
C TYR A 220 9.43 -19.81 -14.95
N CYS A 221 10.45 -18.97 -15.20
CA CYS A 221 11.86 -19.32 -15.04
C CYS A 221 12.59 -18.24 -14.22
N LEU A 222 12.79 -18.46 -12.93
CA LEU A 222 13.65 -17.62 -12.09
C LEU A 222 15.13 -18.01 -12.26
N ARG A 223 16.04 -17.08 -11.96
CA ARG A 223 17.50 -17.26 -12.15
C ARG A 223 17.85 -17.66 -13.59
N HIS A 224 17.14 -17.05 -14.55
CA HIS A 224 17.23 -17.34 -15.96
C HIS A 224 17.17 -16.03 -16.74
N SER A 225 18.31 -15.56 -17.25
CA SER A 225 18.39 -14.30 -18.00
C SER A 225 18.31 -14.52 -19.50
N VAL A 226 17.98 -13.45 -20.23
CA VAL A 226 18.01 -13.38 -21.70
C VAL A 226 19.27 -12.63 -22.12
N GLN A 227 20.02 -13.15 -23.09
CA GLN A 227 21.27 -12.56 -23.56
C GLN A 227 21.03 -11.57 -24.70
N CYS A 228 20.20 -11.92 -25.68
CA CYS A 228 19.95 -11.08 -26.84
C CYS A 228 18.61 -11.36 -27.52
N LEU A 229 18.20 -10.40 -28.34
CA LEU A 229 17.03 -10.50 -29.22
C LEU A 229 17.47 -10.90 -30.63
N ILE A 230 16.72 -11.80 -31.25
CA ILE A 230 16.88 -12.15 -32.66
C ILE A 230 15.86 -11.31 -33.44
N VAL A 231 16.38 -10.32 -34.17
CA VAL A 231 15.59 -9.40 -34.99
C VAL A 231 15.74 -9.78 -36.45
N ASP A 232 14.60 -9.82 -37.15
CA ASP A 232 14.56 -10.00 -38.59
C ASP A 232 15.01 -8.73 -39.31
N LYS A 233 15.97 -8.84 -40.23
CA LYS A 233 16.58 -7.68 -40.90
C LYS A 233 15.62 -6.94 -41.83
N ASP A 234 14.70 -7.66 -42.45
CA ASP A 234 13.81 -7.08 -43.46
C ASP A 234 12.60 -6.39 -42.83
N THR A 235 12.05 -7.00 -41.78
CA THR A 235 10.83 -6.51 -41.09
C THR A 235 11.14 -5.70 -39.83
N ASN A 236 12.39 -5.72 -39.35
CA ASN A 236 12.81 -5.13 -38.07
C ASN A 236 11.98 -5.60 -36.86
N ARG A 237 11.45 -6.83 -36.95
CA ARG A 237 10.62 -7.47 -35.92
C ARG A 237 11.44 -8.46 -35.10
N CYS A 238 11.26 -8.44 -33.78
CA CYS A 238 11.76 -9.52 -32.92
C CYS A 238 11.06 -10.84 -33.27
N LYS A 239 11.83 -11.91 -33.49
CA LYS A 239 11.35 -13.26 -33.81
C LYS A 239 11.63 -14.28 -32.71
N ALA A 240 12.66 -14.03 -31.90
CA ALA A 240 13.10 -14.95 -30.86
C ALA A 240 14.02 -14.24 -29.87
N VAL A 241 14.29 -14.92 -28.77
CA VAL A 241 15.33 -14.57 -27.81
C VAL A 241 16.34 -15.71 -27.69
N VAL A 242 17.57 -15.37 -27.28
CA VAL A 242 18.56 -16.36 -26.85
C VAL A 242 18.74 -16.23 -25.34
N ASP A 243 18.53 -17.33 -24.63
CA ASP A 243 18.63 -17.34 -23.18
C ASP A 243 20.08 -17.44 -22.67
N SER A 244 20.24 -17.38 -21.35
CA SER A 244 21.51 -17.54 -20.64
C SER A 244 22.22 -18.88 -20.87
N ARG A 245 21.53 -19.88 -21.43
CA ARG A 245 22.04 -21.22 -21.72
C ARG A 245 22.33 -21.42 -23.22
N GLY A 246 22.13 -20.39 -24.04
CA GLY A 246 22.29 -20.46 -25.50
C GLY A 246 21.10 -21.09 -26.23
N GLN A 247 19.98 -21.34 -25.54
CA GLN A 247 18.76 -21.85 -26.17
C GLN A 247 18.01 -20.73 -26.88
N ARG A 248 17.63 -20.98 -28.13
CA ARG A 248 16.76 -20.09 -28.90
C ARG A 248 15.29 -20.37 -28.56
N ILE A 249 14.56 -19.34 -28.16
CA ILE A 249 13.12 -19.40 -27.86
C ILE A 249 12.39 -18.45 -28.80
N ASN A 250 11.54 -18.98 -29.69
CA ASN A 250 10.79 -18.17 -30.64
C ASN A 250 9.61 -17.46 -29.96
N CYS A 251 9.32 -16.22 -30.36
CA CYS A 251 8.24 -15.41 -29.82
C CYS A 251 7.73 -14.38 -30.83
N SER A 252 6.42 -14.13 -30.86
CA SER A 252 5.81 -13.09 -31.70
C SER A 252 5.86 -11.71 -31.05
N HIS A 253 5.78 -11.67 -29.72
CA HIS A 253 5.83 -10.48 -28.89
C HIS A 253 6.87 -10.68 -27.80
N PHE A 254 7.54 -9.59 -27.42
CA PHE A 254 8.53 -9.56 -26.36
C PHE A 254 8.27 -8.34 -25.48
N VAL A 255 7.99 -8.58 -24.20
CA VAL A 255 7.74 -7.53 -23.20
C VAL A 255 8.90 -7.56 -22.22
N MET A 256 9.50 -6.39 -21.98
CA MET A 256 10.71 -6.25 -21.18
C MET A 256 10.57 -5.05 -20.25
N GLU A 257 10.99 -5.24 -19.01
CA GLU A 257 11.15 -4.16 -18.03
C GLU A 257 12.46 -3.40 -18.29
N ASP A 258 12.45 -2.10 -18.04
CA ASP A 258 13.52 -1.18 -18.41
C ASP A 258 14.89 -1.51 -17.77
N GLY A 259 14.90 -2.06 -16.56
CA GLY A 259 16.09 -2.53 -15.85
C GLY A 259 16.93 -3.57 -16.59
N TYR A 260 16.36 -4.27 -17.59
CA TYR A 260 17.11 -5.18 -18.45
C TYR A 260 17.90 -4.46 -19.57
N LEU A 261 17.70 -3.16 -19.79
CA LEU A 261 18.38 -2.35 -20.83
C LEU A 261 19.59 -1.55 -20.31
N VAL A 262 19.95 -1.69 -19.02
CA VAL A 262 20.93 -0.82 -18.34
C VAL A 262 22.32 -0.81 -19.00
N GLY A 263 22.75 -1.93 -19.61
CA GLY A 263 24.03 -2.01 -20.33
C GLY A 263 24.07 -1.23 -21.65
N ASP A 264 22.94 -1.13 -22.34
CA ASP A 264 22.83 -0.49 -23.66
C ASP A 264 22.40 0.99 -23.57
N ARG A 265 21.87 1.42 -22.43
CA ARG A 265 21.57 2.84 -22.13
C ARG A 265 22.79 3.76 -22.26
N LYS A 266 24.00 3.28 -21.98
CA LYS A 266 25.25 4.06 -22.17
C LYS A 266 25.60 4.28 -23.64
N LYS A 267 25.03 3.49 -24.55
CA LYS A 267 25.28 3.54 -26.00
C LYS A 267 24.14 4.21 -26.77
N MET A 268 22.93 4.22 -26.22
CA MET A 268 21.81 5.00 -26.74
C MET A 268 21.95 6.46 -26.34
N ASP A 269 22.05 7.34 -27.32
CA ASP A 269 21.90 8.79 -27.18
C ASP A 269 20.41 9.11 -26.93
N THR A 270 19.90 8.73 -25.76
CA THR A 270 18.50 8.93 -25.41
C THR A 270 18.32 10.05 -24.41
N SER A 271 17.61 11.09 -24.85
CA SER A 271 17.02 12.20 -24.09
C SER A 271 16.01 11.77 -23.00
N LEU A 272 16.11 10.55 -22.48
CA LEU A 272 15.23 10.03 -21.44
C LEU A 272 15.66 10.58 -20.09
N ARG A 273 14.93 11.59 -19.61
CA ARG A 273 15.11 12.19 -18.30
C ARG A 273 14.74 11.16 -17.23
N LEU A 274 15.75 10.59 -16.58
CA LEU A 274 15.57 9.69 -15.45
C LEU A 274 15.12 10.48 -14.23
N GLN A 275 14.08 9.99 -13.56
CA GLN A 275 13.65 10.50 -12.27
C GLN A 275 14.13 9.56 -11.17
N PHE A 276 14.51 10.15 -10.03
CA PHE A 276 15.00 9.40 -8.88
C PHE A 276 13.98 9.43 -7.75
N LEU A 277 13.84 8.31 -7.05
CA LEU A 277 13.02 8.17 -5.86
C LEU A 277 13.96 7.92 -4.66
N SER A 278 13.83 8.75 -3.63
CA SER A 278 14.52 8.50 -2.36
C SER A 278 13.63 7.63 -1.47
N ARG A 279 14.23 6.61 -0.86
CA ARG A 279 13.54 5.69 0.03
C ARG A 279 14.38 5.42 1.25
N ALA A 280 13.75 5.35 2.41
CA ALA A 280 14.34 4.82 3.62
C ALA A 280 13.37 3.80 4.24
N VAL A 281 13.91 2.73 4.81
CA VAL A 281 13.14 1.75 5.57
C VAL A 281 13.67 1.78 6.98
N LEU A 282 12.79 1.94 7.95
CA LEU A 282 13.12 2.03 9.36
C LEU A 282 12.36 0.95 10.13
N ILE A 283 13.03 0.30 11.07
CA ILE A 283 12.41 -0.59 12.05
C ILE A 283 12.43 0.15 13.37
N THR A 284 11.27 0.29 14.00
CA THR A 284 11.11 0.99 15.28
C THR A 284 10.36 0.12 16.28
N ASP A 285 10.37 0.55 17.53
CA ASP A 285 9.64 -0.08 18.63
C ASP A 285 8.35 0.68 19.00
N ALA A 286 8.06 1.80 18.31
CA ALA A 286 6.94 2.67 18.59
C ALA A 286 6.32 3.28 17.32
N SER A 287 5.02 3.57 17.44
CA SER A 287 4.28 4.33 16.44
C SER A 287 4.61 5.82 16.49
N VAL A 288 4.54 6.48 15.33
CA VAL A 288 4.77 7.93 15.18
C VAL A 288 3.75 8.76 15.96
N LEU A 289 2.53 8.24 16.10
CA LEU A 289 1.49 8.83 16.92
C LEU A 289 0.99 7.77 17.90
N PRO A 290 1.37 7.84 19.19
CA PRO A 290 0.88 6.90 20.21
C PRO A 290 -0.64 6.91 20.29
N GLY A 291 -1.24 5.73 20.45
CA GLY A 291 -2.69 5.55 20.58
C GLY A 291 -3.02 4.36 21.47
N GLU A 292 -4.31 4.09 21.66
CA GLU A 292 -4.79 2.99 22.50
C GLU A 292 -4.47 1.60 21.92
N SER A 293 -4.36 1.51 20.59
CA SER A 293 -4.01 0.29 19.87
C SER A 293 -2.68 0.46 19.13
N ASP A 294 -1.82 -0.54 19.26
CA ASP A 294 -0.55 -0.64 18.53
C ASP A 294 -0.70 -1.30 17.15
N GLN A 295 -1.86 -1.88 16.85
CA GLN A 295 -2.16 -2.54 15.57
C GLN A 295 -2.80 -1.59 14.56
N GLN A 296 -2.18 -0.43 14.35
CA GLN A 296 -2.64 0.57 13.38
C GLN A 296 -1.72 0.62 12.16
N VAL A 297 -2.31 0.86 11.00
CA VAL A 297 -1.59 1.18 9.76
C VAL A 297 -1.87 2.64 9.45
N SER A 298 -0.83 3.42 9.17
CA SER A 298 -0.95 4.87 9.01
C SER A 298 -0.27 5.35 7.74
N MET A 299 -0.92 6.26 7.04
CA MET A 299 -0.27 7.10 6.03
C MET A 299 0.10 8.42 6.68
N VAL A 300 1.35 8.86 6.54
CA VAL A 300 1.84 10.13 7.09
C VAL A 300 2.35 10.99 5.94
N THR A 301 1.90 12.24 5.89
CA THR A 301 2.40 13.23 4.93
C THR A 301 3.20 14.29 5.68
N VAL A 302 4.43 14.54 5.24
CA VAL A 302 5.26 15.66 5.70
C VAL A 302 5.41 16.61 4.51
N PRO A 303 4.66 17.73 4.49
CA PRO A 303 4.72 18.67 3.38
C PRO A 303 6.11 19.27 3.20
N SER A 304 6.35 19.76 1.98
CA SER A 304 7.54 20.55 1.64
C SER A 304 7.73 21.73 2.60
N THR A 305 8.92 21.83 3.19
CA THR A 305 9.40 23.06 3.84
C THR A 305 10.64 23.57 3.09
N ASP A 306 10.73 24.87 2.82
CA ASP A 306 11.91 25.52 2.23
C ASP A 306 12.42 24.90 0.90
N GLY A 307 11.52 24.50 0.01
CA GLY A 307 11.87 23.96 -1.31
C GLY A 307 12.30 22.49 -1.33
N SER A 308 12.23 21.80 -0.19
CA SER A 308 12.36 20.33 -0.13
C SER A 308 11.12 19.64 -0.70
N PRO A 309 11.20 18.43 -1.26
CA PRO A 309 10.03 17.73 -1.76
C PRO A 309 9.18 17.15 -0.61
N THR A 310 7.85 17.06 -0.81
CA THR A 310 6.93 16.40 0.13
C THR A 310 7.34 14.95 0.37
N VAL A 311 7.39 14.56 1.65
CA VAL A 311 7.69 13.19 2.08
C VAL A 311 6.39 12.47 2.41
N ARG A 312 6.27 11.21 1.96
CA ARG A 312 5.19 10.31 2.34
C ARG A 312 5.77 9.13 3.09
N MET A 313 5.20 8.83 4.24
CA MET A 313 5.57 7.68 5.03
C MET A 313 4.38 6.76 5.20
N VAL A 314 4.62 5.45 5.15
CA VAL A 314 3.65 4.42 5.48
C VAL A 314 4.16 3.67 6.71
N GLU A 315 3.40 3.74 7.79
CA GLU A 315 3.64 3.01 9.02
C GLU A 315 2.83 1.71 8.99
N LEU A 316 3.51 0.58 9.10
CA LEU A 316 2.93 -0.75 9.18
C LEU A 316 3.15 -1.33 10.58
N CYS A 317 2.09 -1.93 11.14
CA CYS A 317 2.17 -2.71 12.36
C CYS A 317 2.32 -4.20 12.08
N SER A 318 2.65 -4.99 13.10
CA SER A 318 2.82 -6.44 12.99
C SER A 318 1.61 -7.19 12.41
N SER A 319 0.39 -6.65 12.53
CA SER A 319 -0.80 -7.30 11.97
C SER A 319 -0.84 -7.32 10.44
N THR A 320 0.01 -6.54 9.77
CA THR A 320 0.22 -6.61 8.31
C THR A 320 1.10 -7.78 7.90
N MET A 321 1.69 -8.49 8.87
CA MET A 321 2.65 -9.58 8.67
C MET A 321 3.92 -9.14 7.92
N THR A 322 4.23 -7.84 7.95
CA THR A 322 5.50 -7.34 7.42
C THR A 322 6.59 -7.23 8.49
N CYS A 323 6.26 -7.21 9.79
CA CYS A 323 7.21 -7.13 10.91
C CYS A 323 6.79 -7.93 12.14
N ILE A 324 7.69 -8.01 13.14
CA ILE A 324 7.45 -8.72 14.40
C ILE A 324 6.56 -7.95 15.39
N PRO A 325 5.79 -8.63 16.25
CA PRO A 325 5.06 -8.01 17.36
C PRO A 325 5.98 -7.20 18.26
N GLY A 326 5.49 -6.04 18.73
CA GLY A 326 6.28 -5.10 19.52
C GLY A 326 7.24 -4.23 18.71
N THR A 327 7.30 -4.40 17.38
CA THR A 327 7.91 -3.44 16.46
C THR A 327 6.86 -2.77 15.58
N CYS A 328 7.20 -1.60 15.06
CA CYS A 328 6.55 -0.99 13.91
C CYS A 328 7.57 -0.92 12.76
N GLU A 329 7.09 -1.09 11.55
CA GLU A 329 7.86 -0.82 10.35
C GLU A 329 7.45 0.53 9.78
N PHE A 330 8.42 1.39 9.50
CA PHE A 330 8.20 2.59 8.73
C PHE A 330 8.84 2.46 7.36
N TYR A 331 8.04 2.74 6.34
CA TYR A 331 8.52 2.99 5.00
C TYR A 331 8.49 4.49 4.78
N LEU A 332 9.66 5.12 4.75
CA LEU A 332 9.82 6.51 4.38
C LEU A 332 10.04 6.59 2.85
N ILE A 333 9.22 7.37 2.16
CA ILE A 333 9.43 7.71 0.76
C ILE A 333 9.50 9.21 0.61
N THR A 334 10.60 9.67 0.04
CA THR A 334 10.76 11.05 -0.39
C THR A 334 10.89 11.05 -1.92
N HIS A 335 9.95 11.68 -2.61
CA HIS A 335 10.17 11.97 -4.03
C HIS A 335 11.30 12.98 -4.14
N LEU A 336 12.29 12.81 -5.02
CA LEU A 336 13.21 13.90 -5.32
C LEU A 336 12.52 14.89 -6.27
N LEU A 337 12.81 16.17 -6.03
CA LEU A 337 12.48 17.34 -6.84
C LEU A 337 12.50 17.04 -8.34
N GLU A 338 11.32 16.85 -8.95
CA GLU A 338 11.02 17.12 -10.35
C GLU A 338 9.53 16.78 -10.62
N PRO A 339 8.87 17.41 -11.60
CA PRO A 339 7.47 17.13 -11.90
C PRO A 339 7.31 15.66 -12.29
N LEU A 340 6.45 14.94 -11.55
CA LEU A 340 6.10 13.56 -11.87
C LEU A 340 5.52 13.50 -13.29
N PRO A 341 5.83 12.47 -14.10
CA PRO A 341 5.10 12.25 -15.33
C PRO A 341 3.60 12.11 -15.02
N PRO A 342 2.72 12.30 -16.03
CA PRO A 342 1.29 12.21 -15.84
C PRO A 342 0.91 10.98 -15.00
N PRO A 343 0.03 11.11 -13.99
CA PRO A 343 -0.29 10.02 -13.06
C PRO A 343 -0.67 8.69 -13.74
N CYS A 344 -1.24 8.77 -14.95
CA CYS A 344 -1.59 7.62 -15.78
C CYS A 344 -0.39 6.78 -16.23
N LEU A 345 0.77 7.38 -16.52
CA LEU A 345 1.98 6.65 -16.95
C LEU A 345 2.73 6.00 -15.78
N LEU A 346 2.47 6.43 -14.54
CA LEU A 346 2.98 5.79 -13.33
C LEU A 346 2.09 4.64 -12.83
N CYS A 347 0.92 4.44 -13.45
CA CYS A 347 -0.02 3.40 -13.08
C CYS A 347 0.35 2.08 -13.79
N PRO A 348 0.83 1.05 -13.06
CA PRO A 348 1.26 -0.20 -13.68
C PRO A 348 0.12 -0.92 -14.40
N VAL A 349 -1.12 -0.77 -13.92
CA VAL A 349 -2.32 -1.35 -14.55
C VAL A 349 -2.57 -0.73 -15.91
N PHE A 350 -2.52 0.60 -16.00
CA PHE A 350 -2.75 1.31 -17.27
C PHE A 350 -1.68 0.95 -18.30
N GLN A 351 -0.40 0.89 -17.90
CA GLN A 351 0.67 0.46 -18.78
C GLN A 351 0.48 -0.98 -19.25
N ALA A 352 0.12 -1.90 -18.35
CA ALA A 352 -0.13 -3.29 -18.69
C ALA A 352 -1.31 -3.45 -19.67
N GLU A 353 -2.42 -2.74 -19.45
CA GLU A 353 -3.57 -2.74 -20.34
C GLU A 353 -3.23 -2.17 -21.72
N LEU A 354 -2.46 -1.07 -21.77
CA LEU A 354 -2.00 -0.49 -23.03
C LEU A 354 -1.10 -1.45 -23.81
N ILE A 355 -0.17 -2.14 -23.14
CA ILE A 355 0.67 -3.17 -23.75
C ILE A 355 -0.18 -4.34 -24.24
N PHE A 356 -1.12 -4.81 -23.43
CA PHE A 356 -2.04 -5.89 -23.78
C PHE A 356 -2.86 -5.55 -25.04
N LYS A 357 -3.49 -4.37 -25.10
CA LYS A 357 -4.29 -3.93 -26.25
C LYS A 357 -3.47 -3.75 -27.54
N LYS A 358 -2.17 -3.47 -27.43
CA LYS A 358 -1.27 -3.48 -28.60
C LYS A 358 -0.95 -4.88 -29.10
N MET A 359 -0.94 -5.88 -28.23
CA MET A 359 -0.68 -7.28 -28.60
C MET A 359 -1.97 -7.99 -29.05
N LEU A 360 -3.09 -7.69 -28.38
CA LEU A 360 -4.38 -8.36 -28.51
C LEU A 360 -5.50 -7.29 -28.46
N PRO A 361 -5.78 -6.58 -29.56
CA PRO A 361 -6.69 -5.42 -29.57
C PRO A 361 -8.15 -5.77 -29.25
N GLU A 362 -8.64 -6.87 -29.81
CA GLU A 362 -10.03 -7.32 -29.71
C GLU A 362 -10.33 -8.08 -28.40
N GLU A 363 -9.30 -8.48 -27.66
CA GLU A 363 -9.46 -9.31 -26.45
C GLU A 363 -9.76 -8.47 -25.21
N GLU A 364 -10.49 -9.05 -24.26
CA GLU A 364 -10.74 -8.40 -22.98
C GLU A 364 -9.50 -8.45 -22.07
N PHE A 365 -9.19 -7.35 -21.38
CA PHE A 365 -8.10 -7.30 -20.43
C PHE A 365 -8.46 -8.01 -19.12
N CYS A 366 -7.79 -9.14 -18.85
CA CYS A 366 -7.90 -9.97 -17.66
C CYS A 366 -9.35 -10.28 -17.22
N PRO A 367 -10.13 -11.00 -18.04
CA PRO A 367 -11.47 -11.44 -17.65
C PRO A 367 -11.39 -12.41 -16.45
N PRO A 368 -12.48 -12.57 -15.68
CA PRO A 368 -12.55 -13.58 -14.63
C PRO A 368 -12.36 -14.98 -15.22
N ALA A 369 -11.64 -15.83 -14.49
CA ALA A 369 -11.58 -17.26 -14.83
C ALA A 369 -13.00 -17.86 -14.73
N PRO A 370 -13.46 -18.64 -15.73
CA PRO A 370 -14.75 -19.30 -15.66
C PRO A 370 -14.76 -20.29 -14.49
N ASN A 371 -15.77 -20.21 -13.62
CA ASN A 371 -15.95 -21.15 -12.53
C ASN A 371 -16.77 -22.34 -13.04
N PRO A 372 -16.23 -23.58 -13.04
CA PRO A 372 -16.99 -24.75 -13.52
C PRO A 372 -18.26 -25.01 -12.70
N GLU A 373 -18.31 -24.56 -11.44
CA GLU A 373 -19.49 -24.70 -10.58
C GLU A 373 -20.66 -23.78 -10.97
N ASP A 374 -20.40 -22.74 -11.77
CA ASP A 374 -21.46 -21.85 -12.28
C ASP A 374 -22.20 -22.49 -13.48
N ILE A 375 -21.70 -23.62 -14.01
CA ILE A 375 -22.33 -24.36 -15.11
C ILE A 375 -23.43 -25.26 -14.53
N ILE A 376 -24.68 -24.83 -14.63
CA ILE A 376 -25.83 -25.66 -14.29
C ILE A 376 -25.99 -26.73 -15.37
N TYR A 377 -25.82 -27.99 -15.00
CA TYR A 377 -26.17 -29.12 -15.85
C TYR A 377 -27.67 -29.41 -15.70
N ASP A 378 -28.40 -29.45 -16.82
CA ASP A 378 -29.77 -29.97 -16.86
C ASP A 378 -29.73 -31.50 -16.66
N GLY A 379 -29.67 -31.93 -15.41
CA GLY A 379 -29.76 -33.32 -14.99
C GLY A 379 -30.68 -33.44 -13.78
N GLU A 380 -31.63 -34.37 -13.82
CA GLU A 380 -32.60 -34.62 -12.74
C GLU A 380 -31.90 -34.68 -11.36
N PRO A 381 -32.49 -34.09 -10.31
CA PRO A 381 -31.94 -34.25 -8.96
C PRO A 381 -31.90 -35.75 -8.63
N PRO A 382 -30.84 -36.25 -7.99
CA PRO A 382 -30.81 -37.63 -7.55
C PRO A 382 -32.04 -37.87 -6.68
N SER A 383 -32.80 -38.90 -7.04
CA SER A 383 -33.96 -39.34 -6.29
C SER A 383 -33.57 -39.52 -4.83
N SER A 384 -34.31 -38.84 -3.95
CA SER A 384 -34.31 -39.09 -2.53
C SER A 384 -34.66 -40.56 -2.28
N THR A 385 -33.66 -41.43 -2.12
CA THR A 385 -33.87 -42.73 -1.48
C THR A 385 -33.99 -42.52 0.02
N GLY A 386 -35.08 -43.06 0.55
CA GLY A 386 -35.63 -42.97 1.91
C GLY A 386 -34.62 -42.93 3.05
N GLY A 387 -35.03 -42.20 4.08
CA GLY A 387 -34.28 -42.03 5.31
C GLY A 387 -34.22 -43.25 6.20
N GLU A 388 -33.26 -43.19 7.13
CA GLU A 388 -33.32 -43.82 8.44
C GLU A 388 -32.90 -42.75 9.45
N GLU A 389 -33.86 -42.35 10.31
CA GLU A 389 -33.62 -41.54 11.50
C GLU A 389 -32.90 -42.44 12.52
N GLU A 390 -31.64 -42.14 12.84
CA GLU A 390 -30.99 -42.71 14.02
C GLU A 390 -31.48 -41.97 15.27
N GLN A 391 -32.33 -42.64 16.05
CA GLN A 391 -32.73 -42.26 17.39
C GLN A 391 -31.55 -42.43 18.37
N GLU A 392 -31.30 -41.41 19.19
CA GLU A 392 -30.40 -41.45 20.34
C GLU A 392 -30.87 -42.51 21.36
N GLY A 393 -29.98 -43.45 21.71
CA GLY A 393 -30.11 -44.39 22.83
C GLY A 393 -29.17 -44.01 24.00
N PRO A 394 -29.52 -44.32 25.25
CA PRO A 394 -28.89 -43.74 26.44
C PRO A 394 -27.55 -44.40 26.82
N ALA A 395 -26.75 -43.64 27.55
CA ALA A 395 -25.41 -43.97 28.03
C ALA A 395 -25.40 -45.11 29.07
N ASP A 396 -24.56 -46.12 28.83
CA ASP A 396 -24.18 -47.14 29.82
C ASP A 396 -22.83 -46.82 30.47
N GLN A 397 -22.79 -46.98 31.79
CA GLN A 397 -21.67 -46.73 32.68
C GLN A 397 -20.72 -47.94 32.67
N GLU A 398 -19.43 -47.72 32.41
CA GLU A 398 -18.39 -48.73 32.62
C GLU A 398 -17.93 -48.74 34.09
N GLU A 399 -18.28 -49.81 34.80
CA GLU A 399 -17.71 -50.19 36.09
C GLU A 399 -16.42 -51.00 35.93
N GLN A 400 -15.52 -50.77 36.88
CA GLN A 400 -14.14 -51.22 36.96
C GLN A 400 -14.01 -52.74 37.20
N HIS A 401 -12.98 -53.36 36.62
CA HIS A 401 -12.53 -54.69 37.05
C HIS A 401 -11.03 -54.71 37.36
N GLU A 402 -10.69 -54.97 38.63
CA GLU A 402 -9.36 -55.32 39.11
C GLU A 402 -8.95 -56.75 38.72
N PRO A 403 -7.64 -57.09 38.70
CA PRO A 403 -7.14 -58.34 38.16
C PRO A 403 -6.85 -59.41 39.24
N GLU A 404 -6.94 -60.68 38.86
CA GLU A 404 -6.43 -61.82 39.65
C GLU A 404 -5.31 -62.60 38.90
N PRO A 405 -4.47 -63.36 39.63
CA PRO A 405 -3.04 -63.41 39.34
C PRO A 405 -2.55 -64.67 38.61
N LEU A 406 -1.28 -64.56 38.22
CA LEU A 406 -0.41 -65.54 37.56
C LEU A 406 -0.42 -66.95 38.16
N ASN A 407 -0.38 -67.93 37.25
CA ASN A 407 0.59 -69.03 37.28
C ASN A 407 0.99 -69.43 35.86
#